data_AF-D0A2I6-F1
#
_entry.id   AF-D0A2I6-F1
#
_cell.length_a   1.000
_cell.length_b   1.000
_cell.length_c   1.000
_cell.angle_alpha   90.00
_cell.angle_beta   90.00
_cell.angle_gamma   90.00
#
_symmetry.space_group_name_H-M   'P 1'
#
loop_
_entity.id
_entity.type
_entity.pdbx_description
1 polymer ?
#
loop_
_entity_poly.entity_id
_entity_poly.type
_entity_poly.pdbx_seq_one_letter_code
_entity_poly.pdbx_strand_id
1 'polypeptide(L)'
;MFVSDNDDYLPEPQAPGDHHMHEERLRRLEENFALLLNQRSVGNASGPKESTPKARVTAVAADVQAADERSLKLTYELRELVPHLSPGFDCCSADALLLLSAIRNGSHGRGCESWEDRLAVVKAEKRSLHHQLEKKAQECEELKNAVAEMKQRLKAERQEALSSVNVLSQRREQVRKQLLLEESRSQKLQVRNGQLESELERLKDMLHSCMRR
;
A
#
# COMPACT_ATOMS: atom_id res chain seq x y z
N MET A 1 28.33 35.20 38.05
CA MET A 1 27.53 34.54 37.00
C MET A 1 27.86 33.07 37.11
N PHE A 2 26.88 32.25 37.51
CA PHE A 2 27.05 30.80 37.67
C PHE A 2 26.94 30.15 36.30
N VAL A 3 27.93 29.36 35.93
CA VAL A 3 27.92 28.51 34.74
C VAL A 3 27.36 27.16 35.19
N SER A 4 26.24 26.75 34.60
CA SER A 4 25.57 25.48 34.91
C SER A 4 26.23 24.35 34.12
N ASP A 5 26.82 23.38 34.83
CA ASP A 5 27.28 22.08 34.33
C ASP A 5 26.08 21.14 34.11
N ASN A 6 25.46 21.12 32.93
CA ASN A 6 24.31 20.25 32.68
C ASN A 6 24.08 19.83 31.21
N ASP A 7 25.14 19.59 30.42
CA ASP A 7 24.99 19.19 29.01
C ASP A 7 25.60 17.80 28.65
N ASP A 8 25.91 16.95 29.63
CA ASP A 8 26.52 15.61 29.41
C ASP A 8 25.52 14.43 29.36
N TYR A 9 24.32 14.63 28.80
CA TYR A 9 23.39 13.52 28.51
C TYR A 9 22.89 13.58 27.06
N LEU A 10 23.79 13.40 26.10
CA LEU A 10 23.40 12.96 24.76
C LEU A 10 23.39 11.43 24.72
N PRO A 11 22.26 10.78 24.36
CA PRO A 11 22.22 9.34 24.21
C PRO A 11 23.19 8.89 23.11
N GLU A 12 23.99 7.85 23.39
CA GLU A 12 24.86 7.23 22.38
C GLU A 12 24.03 6.74 21.18
N PRO A 13 24.58 6.82 19.95
CA PRO A 13 23.90 6.34 18.75
C PRO A 13 23.75 4.82 18.83
N GLN A 14 22.51 4.36 18.96
CA GLN A 14 22.18 2.93 18.89
C GLN A 14 22.63 2.36 17.54
N ALA A 15 23.46 1.32 17.61
CA ALA A 15 23.85 0.47 16.49
C ALA A 15 22.60 -0.20 15.84
N PRO A 16 22.67 -0.67 14.58
CA PRO A 16 21.50 -1.04 13.79
C PRO A 16 20.87 -2.35 14.32
N GLY A 17 19.90 -2.23 15.22
CA GLY A 17 19.15 -3.33 15.85
C GLY A 17 17.77 -3.62 15.25
N ASP A 18 17.36 -2.95 14.17
CA ASP A 18 15.96 -2.97 13.71
C ASP A 18 15.63 -4.04 12.64
N HIS A 19 16.49 -5.03 12.42
CA HIS A 19 16.16 -6.11 11.49
C HIS A 19 15.02 -7.00 12.00
N HIS A 20 14.96 -7.25 13.31
CA HIS A 20 13.96 -8.15 13.89
C HIS A 20 12.55 -7.54 13.92
N MET A 21 12.46 -6.23 14.19
CA MET A 21 11.20 -5.49 14.14
C MET A 21 10.62 -5.42 12.72
N HIS A 22 11.48 -5.41 11.71
CA HIS A 22 11.05 -5.42 10.32
C HIS A 22 10.50 -6.78 9.88
N GLU A 23 11.11 -7.89 10.32
CA GLU A 23 10.65 -9.25 10.05
C GLU A 23 9.30 -9.55 10.72
N GLU A 24 9.11 -9.15 11.98
CA GLU A 24 7.82 -9.32 12.67
C GLU A 24 6.69 -8.54 11.99
N ARG A 25 6.99 -7.34 11.47
CA ARG A 25 6.02 -6.53 10.74
C ARG A 25 5.62 -7.17 9.41
N LEU A 26 6.58 -7.76 8.69
CA LEU A 26 6.32 -8.51 7.45
C LEU A 26 5.44 -9.74 7.71
N ARG A 27 5.76 -10.51 8.76
CA ARG A 27 4.99 -11.71 9.13
C ARG A 27 3.53 -11.38 9.48
N ARG A 28 3.29 -10.29 10.20
CA ARG A 28 1.91 -9.80 10.51
C ARG A 28 1.14 -9.34 9.27
N LEU A 29 1.82 -8.83 8.25
CA LEU A 29 1.19 -8.45 6.98
C LEU A 29 0.80 -9.67 6.14
N GLU A 30 1.66 -10.70 6.12
CA GLU A 30 1.39 -11.97 5.45
C GLU A 30 0.19 -12.72 6.06
N GLU A 31 0.12 -12.78 7.40
CA GLU A 31 -1.01 -13.38 8.13
C GLU A 31 -2.34 -12.67 7.84
N ASN A 32 -2.34 -11.33 7.84
CA ASN A 32 -3.53 -10.55 7.49
C ASN A 32 -3.99 -10.77 6.04
N PHE A 33 -3.04 -10.91 5.11
CA PHE A 33 -3.37 -11.15 3.71
C PHE A 33 -3.98 -12.54 3.48
N ALA A 34 -3.49 -13.57 4.20
CA ALA A 34 -4.05 -14.91 4.17
C ALA A 34 -5.50 -14.96 4.68
N LEU A 35 -5.80 -14.20 5.74
CA LEU A 35 -7.17 -14.09 6.28
C LEU A 35 -8.15 -13.45 5.29
N LEU A 36 -7.71 -12.44 4.55
CA LEU A 36 -8.54 -11.78 3.53
C LEU A 36 -8.84 -12.69 2.32
N LEU A 37 -7.89 -13.54 1.92
CA LEU A 37 -8.10 -14.52 0.86
C LEU A 37 -9.11 -15.60 1.26
N ASN A 38 -9.05 -16.07 2.51
CA ASN A 38 -10.00 -17.07 3.01
C ASN A 38 -11.43 -16.53 3.13
N GLN A 39 -11.62 -15.26 3.50
CA GLN A 39 -12.96 -14.65 3.54
C GLN A 39 -13.61 -14.51 2.15
N ARG A 40 -12.80 -14.37 1.09
CA ARG A 40 -13.29 -14.24 -0.29
C ARG A 40 -13.73 -15.58 -0.90
N SER A 41 -13.29 -16.70 -0.34
CA SER A 41 -13.58 -18.06 -0.84
C SER A 41 -14.94 -18.62 -0.40
N VAL A 42 -15.58 -18.07 0.63
CA VAL A 42 -16.80 -18.65 1.23
C VAL A 42 -18.10 -18.06 0.65
N GLY A 43 -18.01 -17.03 -0.21
CA GLY A 43 -19.16 -16.23 -0.65
C GLY A 43 -19.96 -16.73 -1.86
N ASN A 44 -19.53 -17.73 -2.62
CA ASN A 44 -20.20 -18.11 -3.88
C ASN A 44 -20.33 -19.63 -4.05
N ALA A 45 -21.48 -20.17 -3.60
CA ALA A 45 -21.98 -21.47 -4.05
C ALA A 45 -23.51 -21.55 -3.89
N SER A 46 -24.26 -20.81 -4.72
CA SER A 46 -25.65 -21.13 -5.02
C SER A 46 -25.69 -22.05 -6.24
N GLY A 47 -26.29 -23.23 -6.08
CA GLY A 47 -26.45 -24.22 -7.15
C GLY A 47 -27.38 -25.36 -6.71
N PRO A 48 -28.63 -25.40 -7.18
CA PRO A 48 -29.65 -26.35 -6.73
C PRO A 48 -29.45 -27.72 -7.41
N LYS A 49 -29.52 -28.79 -6.61
CA LYS A 49 -29.43 -30.17 -7.10
C LYS A 49 -30.79 -30.66 -7.60
N GLU A 50 -30.73 -31.20 -8.81
CA GLU A 50 -31.76 -31.91 -9.56
C GLU A 50 -31.99 -33.35 -9.06
N SER A 51 -33.20 -33.85 -9.37
CA SER A 51 -33.60 -35.25 -9.60
C SER A 51 -33.86 -36.10 -8.32
N THR A 52 -34.87 -36.98 -8.23
CA THR A 52 -35.51 -37.88 -9.22
C THR A 52 -36.89 -38.38 -8.70
N PRO A 53 -37.73 -39.00 -9.57
CA PRO A 53 -39.15 -39.29 -9.32
C PRO A 53 -39.42 -40.73 -8.85
N LYS A 54 -40.58 -40.97 -8.22
CA LYS A 54 -41.13 -42.33 -8.11
C LYS A 54 -42.65 -42.38 -7.88
N ALA A 55 -43.31 -43.16 -8.74
CA ALA A 55 -44.67 -43.71 -8.67
C ALA A 55 -45.81 -42.68 -8.83
N ARG A 56 -46.93 -42.97 -9.50
CA ARG A 56 -47.61 -44.25 -9.64
C ARG A 56 -48.65 -44.13 -10.77
N VAL A 57 -48.65 -45.13 -11.64
CA VAL A 57 -49.49 -45.30 -12.82
C VAL A 57 -50.94 -45.56 -12.39
N THR A 58 -51.74 -44.51 -12.21
CA THR A 58 -53.23 -44.55 -12.22
C THR A 58 -53.88 -43.17 -12.43
N ALA A 59 -53.15 -42.14 -12.89
CA ALA A 59 -53.67 -40.78 -13.11
C ALA A 59 -53.76 -40.39 -14.61
N VAL A 60 -53.37 -41.28 -15.52
CA VAL A 60 -53.02 -40.91 -16.91
C VAL A 60 -54.24 -40.50 -17.75
N ALA A 61 -55.45 -40.99 -17.48
CA ALA A 61 -56.63 -40.63 -18.27
C ALA A 61 -57.24 -39.26 -17.92
N ALA A 62 -57.18 -38.86 -16.64
CA ALA A 62 -57.67 -37.55 -16.19
C ALA A 62 -56.65 -36.43 -16.43
N ASP A 63 -55.35 -36.76 -16.37
CA ASP A 63 -54.26 -35.80 -16.56
C ASP A 63 -54.06 -35.45 -18.05
N VAL A 64 -54.38 -36.35 -18.98
CA VAL A 64 -54.36 -36.08 -20.43
C VAL A 64 -55.49 -35.13 -20.85
N GLN A 65 -56.71 -35.30 -20.31
CA GLN A 65 -57.81 -34.36 -20.58
C GLN A 65 -57.55 -32.97 -19.97
N ALA A 66 -56.98 -32.92 -18.75
CA ALA A 66 -56.61 -31.65 -18.13
C ALA A 66 -55.43 -30.95 -18.82
N ALA A 67 -54.51 -31.72 -19.44
CA ALA A 67 -53.40 -31.17 -20.23
C ALA A 67 -53.88 -30.56 -21.55
N ASP A 68 -54.84 -31.20 -22.23
CA ASP A 68 -55.45 -30.70 -23.46
C ASP A 68 -56.30 -29.45 -23.24
N GLU A 69 -57.02 -29.35 -22.12
CA GLU A 69 -57.75 -28.12 -21.78
C GLU A 69 -56.80 -26.94 -21.47
N ARG A 70 -55.67 -27.22 -20.79
CA ARG A 70 -54.66 -26.21 -20.47
C ARG A 70 -53.95 -25.71 -21.73
N SER A 71 -53.61 -26.60 -22.67
CA SER A 71 -52.97 -26.21 -23.93
C SER A 71 -53.89 -25.32 -24.78
N LEU A 72 -55.17 -25.69 -24.92
CA LEU A 72 -56.15 -24.88 -25.64
C LEU A 72 -56.34 -23.49 -25.02
N LYS A 73 -56.38 -23.41 -23.69
CA LYS A 73 -56.49 -22.14 -22.97
C LYS A 73 -55.29 -21.23 -23.21
N LEU A 74 -54.07 -21.76 -23.18
CA LEU A 74 -52.84 -21.02 -23.42
C LEU A 74 -52.74 -20.54 -24.87
N THR A 75 -53.12 -21.38 -25.82
CA THR A 75 -53.13 -21.01 -27.26
C THR A 75 -54.18 -19.93 -27.54
N TYR A 76 -55.34 -19.97 -26.87
CA TYR A 76 -56.35 -18.92 -26.98
C TYR A 76 -55.85 -17.59 -26.42
N GLU A 77 -55.25 -17.61 -25.22
CA GLU A 77 -54.64 -16.44 -24.58
C GLU A 77 -53.50 -15.84 -25.41
N LEU A 78 -52.70 -16.69 -26.07
CA LEU A 78 -51.63 -16.25 -26.97
C LEU A 78 -52.18 -15.58 -28.23
N ARG A 79 -53.29 -16.08 -28.80
CA ARG A 79 -53.98 -15.45 -29.95
C ARG A 79 -54.63 -14.12 -29.59
N GLU A 80 -55.12 -13.97 -28.36
CA GLU A 80 -55.64 -12.69 -27.87
C GLU A 80 -54.53 -11.63 -27.77
N LEU A 81 -53.34 -12.03 -27.31
CA LEU A 81 -52.18 -11.13 -27.22
C LEU A 81 -51.48 -10.88 -28.56
N VAL A 82 -51.61 -11.78 -29.53
CA VAL A 82 -50.98 -11.68 -30.86
C VAL A 82 -52.03 -11.88 -31.97
N PRO A 83 -52.75 -10.81 -32.37
CA PRO A 83 -53.84 -10.88 -33.34
C PRO A 83 -53.46 -11.35 -34.75
N HIS A 84 -52.15 -11.41 -35.06
CA HIS A 84 -51.61 -11.83 -36.35
C HIS A 84 -51.20 -13.31 -36.39
N LEU A 85 -51.44 -14.07 -35.31
CA LEU A 85 -51.22 -15.52 -35.36
C LEU A 85 -52.20 -16.17 -36.32
N SER A 86 -51.67 -17.02 -37.20
CA SER A 86 -52.47 -17.77 -38.18
C SER A 86 -53.54 -18.61 -37.47
N PRO A 87 -54.76 -18.75 -38.03
CA PRO A 87 -55.80 -19.63 -37.49
C PRO A 87 -55.36 -21.10 -37.37
N GLY A 88 -54.39 -21.53 -38.19
CA GLY A 88 -53.77 -22.85 -38.14
C GLY A 88 -52.51 -22.94 -37.27
N PHE A 89 -52.17 -21.90 -36.52
CA PHE A 89 -51.06 -21.92 -35.58
C PHE A 89 -51.39 -22.85 -34.41
N ASP A 90 -50.53 -23.85 -34.23
CA ASP A 90 -50.57 -24.79 -33.12
C ASP A 90 -49.17 -24.87 -32.50
N CYS A 91 -49.11 -24.91 -31.17
CA CYS A 91 -47.85 -24.94 -30.42
C CYS A 91 -48.05 -25.72 -29.13
N CYS A 92 -46.99 -26.35 -28.63
CA CYS A 92 -47.10 -27.12 -27.40
C CYS A 92 -47.32 -26.18 -26.19
N SER A 93 -47.91 -26.70 -25.11
CA SER A 93 -48.24 -25.90 -23.92
C SER A 93 -47.02 -25.20 -23.30
N ALA A 94 -45.84 -25.83 -23.38
CA ALA A 94 -44.58 -25.27 -22.91
C ALA A 94 -44.15 -24.05 -23.75
N ASP A 95 -44.26 -24.14 -25.08
CA ASP A 95 -43.93 -23.04 -26.00
C ASP A 95 -44.93 -21.89 -25.87
N ALA A 96 -46.22 -22.19 -25.73
CA ALA A 96 -47.26 -21.20 -25.49
C ALA A 96 -46.99 -20.40 -24.20
N LEU A 97 -46.65 -21.10 -23.10
CA LEU A 97 -46.26 -20.47 -21.84
C LEU A 97 -45.00 -19.62 -21.99
N LEU A 98 -43.99 -20.10 -22.71
CA LEU A 98 -42.76 -19.35 -22.94
C LEU A 98 -43.02 -18.07 -23.72
N LEU A 99 -43.81 -18.13 -24.80
CA LEU A 99 -44.20 -16.98 -25.60
C LEU A 99 -45.04 -15.99 -24.79
N LEU A 100 -46.05 -16.48 -24.05
CA LEU A 100 -46.86 -15.65 -23.15
C LEU A 100 -45.99 -14.96 -22.09
N SER A 101 -45.03 -15.67 -21.51
CA SER A 101 -44.11 -15.12 -20.53
C SER A 101 -43.18 -14.08 -21.15
N ALA A 102 -42.67 -14.30 -22.37
CA ALA A 102 -41.82 -13.35 -23.07
C ALA A 102 -42.58 -12.09 -23.47
N ILE A 103 -43.82 -12.23 -23.95
CA ILE A 103 -44.70 -11.11 -24.31
C ILE A 103 -45.06 -10.31 -23.05
N ARG A 104 -45.46 -10.99 -21.98
CA ARG A 104 -45.85 -10.33 -20.72
C ARG A 104 -44.68 -9.67 -20.03
N ASN A 105 -43.52 -10.32 -19.98
CA ASN A 105 -42.31 -9.79 -19.37
C ASN A 105 -41.66 -8.71 -20.26
N GLY A 106 -41.79 -8.81 -21.58
CA GLY A 106 -41.37 -7.78 -22.53
C GLY A 106 -42.32 -6.57 -22.56
N SER A 107 -43.59 -6.75 -22.21
CA SER A 107 -44.62 -5.71 -22.19
C SER A 107 -44.71 -4.95 -20.85
N HIS A 108 -44.12 -5.47 -19.76
CA HIS A 108 -44.15 -4.85 -18.42
C HIS A 108 -42.83 -4.18 -18.00
N GLY A 109 -42.19 -3.44 -18.89
CA GLY A 109 -41.20 -2.43 -18.53
C GLY A 109 -41.85 -1.09 -18.19
N ARG A 110 -42.75 -1.06 -17.21
CA ARG A 110 -43.38 0.18 -16.70
C ARG A 110 -42.33 0.99 -15.92
N GLY A 111 -41.56 1.77 -16.65
CA GLY A 111 -40.43 2.58 -16.19
C GLY A 111 -39.59 3.07 -17.38
N CYS A 112 -40.24 3.66 -18.39
CA CYS A 112 -39.55 4.27 -19.53
C CYS A 112 -38.85 5.56 -19.08
N GLU A 113 -37.64 5.43 -18.55
CA GLU A 113 -36.60 6.35 -19.03
C GLU A 113 -36.44 6.04 -20.52
N SER A 114 -36.69 7.05 -21.36
CA SER A 114 -36.47 6.95 -22.80
C SER A 114 -35.05 6.44 -23.07
N TRP A 115 -34.82 5.72 -24.17
CA TRP A 115 -33.45 5.40 -24.59
C TRP A 115 -32.58 6.66 -24.72
N GLU A 116 -33.20 7.81 -24.97
CA GLU A 116 -32.56 9.13 -24.98
C GLU A 116 -32.09 9.54 -23.58
N ASP A 117 -32.88 9.30 -22.54
CA ASP A 117 -32.54 9.58 -21.14
C ASP A 117 -31.36 8.71 -20.70
N ARG A 118 -31.39 7.41 -21.01
CA ARG A 118 -30.28 6.49 -20.73
C ARG A 118 -29.00 6.91 -21.46
N LEU A 119 -29.12 7.34 -22.71
CA LEU A 119 -27.99 7.85 -23.47
C LEU A 119 -27.45 9.15 -22.87
N ALA A 120 -28.32 10.02 -22.36
CA ALA A 120 -27.93 11.26 -21.68
C ALA A 120 -27.18 10.97 -20.37
N VAL A 121 -27.65 10.02 -19.56
CA VAL A 121 -26.98 9.56 -18.33
C VAL A 121 -25.59 9.00 -18.65
N VAL A 122 -25.48 8.07 -19.60
CA VAL A 122 -24.19 7.48 -19.98
C VAL A 122 -23.22 8.54 -20.55
N LYS A 123 -23.72 9.51 -21.32
CA LYS A 123 -22.91 10.64 -21.79
C LYS A 123 -22.42 11.52 -20.63
N ALA A 124 -23.27 11.77 -19.64
CA ALA A 124 -22.90 12.53 -18.45
C ALA A 124 -21.86 11.78 -17.59
N GLU A 125 -22.05 10.48 -17.38
CA GLU A 125 -21.10 9.60 -16.69
C GLU A 125 -19.76 9.56 -17.42
N LYS A 126 -19.75 9.41 -18.75
CA LYS A 126 -18.52 9.46 -19.55
C LYS A 126 -17.76 10.76 -19.35
N ARG A 127 -18.46 11.91 -19.37
CA ARG A 127 -17.82 13.23 -19.14
C ARG A 127 -17.28 13.34 -17.71
N SER A 128 -18.02 12.87 -16.72
CA SER A 128 -17.60 12.85 -15.32
C SER A 128 -16.34 12.01 -15.12
N LEU A 129 -16.34 10.78 -15.63
CA LEU A 129 -15.18 9.88 -15.58
C LEU A 129 -13.98 10.45 -16.33
N HIS A 130 -14.20 11.08 -17.48
CA HIS A 130 -13.13 11.74 -18.22
C HIS A 130 -12.48 12.87 -17.40
N HIS A 131 -13.29 13.72 -16.76
CA HIS A 131 -12.79 14.79 -15.91
C HIS A 131 -12.06 14.25 -14.67
N GLN A 132 -12.53 13.15 -14.08
CA GLN A 132 -11.83 12.49 -12.98
C GLN A 132 -10.48 11.92 -13.44
N LEU A 133 -10.42 11.34 -14.65
CA LEU A 133 -9.19 10.84 -15.24
C LEU A 133 -8.18 11.97 -15.48
N GLU A 134 -8.62 13.11 -16.02
CA GLU A 134 -7.77 14.29 -16.21
C GLU A 134 -7.19 14.80 -14.88
N LYS A 135 -8.03 14.90 -13.83
CA LYS A 135 -7.57 15.26 -12.49
C LYS A 135 -6.52 14.29 -11.96
N LYS A 136 -6.76 12.99 -12.11
CA LYS A 136 -5.79 11.96 -11.69
C LYS A 136 -4.52 11.98 -12.50
N ALA A 137 -4.60 12.25 -13.80
CA ALA A 137 -3.41 12.43 -14.63
C ALA A 137 -2.57 13.62 -14.17
N GLN A 138 -3.22 14.74 -13.83
CA GLN A 138 -2.54 15.91 -13.29
C GLN A 138 -1.91 15.64 -11.91
N GLU A 139 -2.63 15.01 -10.98
CA GLU A 139 -2.07 14.58 -9.69
C GLU A 139 -0.86 13.65 -9.87
N CYS A 140 -0.91 12.73 -10.85
CA CYS A 140 0.22 11.86 -11.16
C CYS A 140 1.45 12.64 -11.66
N GLU A 141 1.28 13.66 -12.50
CA GLU A 141 2.39 14.52 -12.95
C GLU A 141 2.97 15.34 -11.79
N GLU A 142 2.13 15.90 -10.92
CA GLU A 142 2.58 16.60 -9.71
C GLU A 142 3.40 15.70 -8.80
N LEU A 143 2.93 14.46 -8.55
CA LEU A 143 3.66 13.48 -7.76
C LEU A 143 4.99 13.05 -8.42
N LYS A 144 5.03 12.90 -9.74
CA LYS A 144 6.29 12.62 -10.47
C LYS A 144 7.30 13.74 -10.28
N ASN A 145 6.86 14.99 -10.38
CA ASN A 145 7.71 16.17 -10.17
C ASN A 145 8.22 16.21 -8.73
N ALA A 146 7.35 16.01 -7.73
CA ALA A 146 7.75 15.94 -6.33
C ALA A 146 8.78 14.83 -6.06
N VAL A 147 8.60 13.64 -6.65
CA VAL A 147 9.56 12.54 -6.54
C VAL A 147 10.90 12.89 -7.20
N ALA A 148 10.89 13.56 -8.35
CA ALA A 148 12.11 14.00 -9.02
C ALA A 148 12.88 15.03 -8.17
N GLU A 149 12.19 16.01 -7.60
CA GLU A 149 12.77 16.99 -6.67
C GLU A 149 13.36 16.32 -5.43
N MET A 150 12.62 15.41 -4.79
CA MET A 150 13.10 14.70 -3.60
C MET A 150 14.33 13.84 -3.91
N LYS A 151 14.38 13.18 -5.08
CA LYS A 151 15.58 12.45 -5.54
C LYS A 151 16.77 13.39 -5.74
N GLN A 152 16.55 14.59 -6.24
CA GLN A 152 17.62 15.58 -6.43
C GLN A 152 18.14 16.10 -5.09
N ARG A 153 17.23 16.42 -4.14
CA ARG A 153 17.60 16.84 -2.78
C ARG A 153 18.42 15.76 -2.06
N LEU A 154 17.97 14.51 -2.13
CA LEU A 154 18.69 13.38 -1.54
C LEU A 154 20.10 13.22 -2.12
N LYS A 155 20.29 13.44 -3.43
CA LYS A 155 21.62 13.40 -4.05
C LYS A 155 22.51 14.55 -3.56
N ALA A 156 21.94 15.75 -3.44
CA ALA A 156 22.66 16.92 -2.94
C ALA A 156 23.11 16.73 -1.48
N GLU A 157 22.21 16.28 -0.59
CA GLU A 157 22.53 15.98 0.81
C GLU A 157 23.61 14.90 0.95
N ARG A 158 23.54 13.84 0.12
CA ARG A 158 24.59 12.81 0.09
C ARG A 158 25.93 13.39 -0.32
N GLN A 159 25.96 14.26 -1.33
CA GLN A 159 27.19 14.90 -1.78
C GLN A 159 27.74 15.85 -0.71
N GLU A 160 26.88 16.60 -0.04
CA GLU A 160 27.24 17.47 1.09
C GLU A 160 27.81 16.67 2.26
N ALA A 161 27.16 15.57 2.66
CA ALA A 161 27.66 14.68 3.70
C ALA A 161 29.03 14.07 3.36
N LEU A 162 29.25 13.64 2.11
CA LEU A 162 30.56 13.16 1.68
C LEU A 162 31.61 14.28 1.72
N SER A 163 31.24 15.50 1.32
CA SER A 163 32.15 16.64 1.36
C SER A 163 32.53 17.02 2.80
N SER A 164 31.58 16.99 3.74
CA SER A 164 31.82 17.34 5.14
C SER A 164 32.69 16.29 5.83
N VAL A 165 32.47 14.99 5.57
CA VAL A 165 33.33 13.91 6.05
C VAL A 165 34.77 14.08 5.57
N ASN A 166 34.97 14.45 4.29
CA ASN A 166 36.31 14.71 3.76
C ASN A 166 37.00 15.88 4.48
N VAL A 167 36.28 16.98 4.68
CA VAL A 167 36.80 18.16 5.41
C VAL A 167 37.16 17.80 6.86
N LEU A 168 36.29 17.08 7.57
CA LEU A 168 36.53 16.66 8.94
C LEU A 168 37.71 15.69 9.04
N SER A 169 37.84 14.77 8.08
CA SER A 169 38.99 13.85 8.00
C SER A 169 40.31 14.61 7.82
N GLN A 170 40.35 15.59 6.92
CA GLN A 170 41.52 16.44 6.73
C GLN A 170 41.85 17.26 7.99
N ARG A 171 40.83 17.86 8.63
CA ARG A 171 41.02 18.61 9.88
C ARG A 171 41.55 17.72 11.01
N ARG A 172 41.02 16.50 11.15
CA ARG A 172 41.50 15.52 12.13
C ARG A 172 42.98 15.20 11.91
N GLU A 173 43.39 15.01 10.65
CA GLU A 173 44.80 14.73 10.31
C GLU A 173 45.71 15.93 10.60
N GLN A 174 45.26 17.16 10.34
CA GLN A 174 45.99 18.38 10.69
C GLN A 174 46.19 18.50 12.21
N VAL A 175 45.12 18.29 12.99
CA VAL A 175 45.19 18.33 14.47
C VAL A 175 46.12 17.24 14.99
N ARG A 176 46.06 16.02 14.44
CA ARG A 176 46.97 14.92 14.80
C ARG A 176 48.44 15.32 14.59
N LYS A 177 48.77 15.95 13.46
CA LYS A 177 50.13 16.43 13.17
C LYS A 177 50.58 17.52 14.14
N GLN A 178 49.70 18.47 14.46
CA GLN A 178 50.00 19.52 15.44
C GLN A 178 50.25 18.94 16.83
N LEU A 179 49.42 17.99 17.27
CA LEU A 179 49.59 17.31 18.55
C LEU A 179 50.95 16.63 18.64
N LEU A 180 51.35 15.88 17.60
CA LEU A 180 52.66 15.21 17.57
C LEU A 180 53.84 16.20 17.64
N LEU A 181 53.72 17.37 17.01
CA LEU A 181 54.74 18.41 17.12
C LEU A 181 54.81 18.99 18.54
N GLU A 182 53.67 19.27 19.16
CA GLU A 182 53.62 19.79 20.54
C GLU A 182 54.09 18.75 21.57
N GLU A 183 53.76 17.47 21.40
CA GLU A 183 54.29 16.37 22.21
C GLU A 183 55.82 16.33 22.15
N SER A 184 56.40 16.44 20.94
CA SER A 184 57.85 16.46 20.75
C SER A 184 58.50 17.70 21.39
N ARG A 185 57.83 18.85 21.35
CA ARG A 185 58.29 20.09 21.98
C ARG A 185 58.24 19.98 23.51
N SER A 186 57.16 19.43 24.03
CA SER A 186 56.96 19.18 25.46
C SER A 186 58.03 18.23 26.01
N GLN A 187 58.33 17.14 25.31
CA GLN A 187 59.41 16.23 25.69
C GLN A 187 60.78 16.93 25.74
N LYS A 188 61.11 17.76 24.74
CA LYS A 188 62.37 18.54 24.75
C LYS A 188 62.44 19.51 25.94
N LEU A 189 61.33 20.18 26.26
CA LEU A 189 61.25 21.06 27.41
C LEU A 189 61.37 20.29 28.72
N GLN A 190 60.75 19.11 28.83
CA GLN A 190 60.84 18.24 29.99
C GLN A 190 62.28 17.79 30.25
N VAL A 191 63.00 17.36 29.21
CA VAL A 191 64.44 17.00 29.32
C VAL A 191 65.27 18.19 29.79
N ARG A 192 65.06 19.38 29.21
CA ARG A 192 65.79 20.59 29.59
C ARG A 192 65.47 21.02 31.02
N ASN A 193 64.22 20.96 31.44
CA ASN A 193 63.81 21.27 32.82
C ASN A 193 64.47 20.31 33.80
N GLY A 194 64.49 19.00 33.51
CA GLY A 194 65.19 18.02 34.36
C GLY A 194 66.69 18.31 34.50
N GLN A 195 67.35 18.75 33.42
CA GLN A 195 68.76 19.19 33.47
C GLN A 195 68.93 20.40 34.40
N LEU A 196 68.10 21.43 34.25
CA LEU A 196 68.13 22.63 35.09
C LEU A 196 67.83 22.31 36.56
N GLU A 197 66.89 21.42 36.84
CA GLU A 197 66.58 20.95 38.20
C GLU A 197 67.79 20.25 38.83
N SER A 198 68.49 19.39 38.07
CA SER A 198 69.70 18.72 38.55
C SER A 198 70.86 19.70 38.82
N GLU A 199 71.02 20.72 37.98
CA GLU A 199 72.02 21.78 38.18
C GLU A 199 71.70 22.64 39.41
N LEU A 200 70.43 23.01 39.58
CA LEU A 200 69.96 23.72 40.76
C LEU A 200 70.25 22.93 42.04
N GLU A 201 69.97 21.63 42.05
CA GLU A 201 70.23 20.80 43.22
C GLU A 201 71.72 20.70 43.52
N ARG A 202 72.56 20.51 42.49
CA ARG A 202 74.02 20.53 42.64
C ARG A 202 74.53 21.87 43.20
N LEU A 203 73.99 22.99 42.73
CA LEU A 203 74.34 24.33 43.22
C LEU A 203 73.93 24.51 44.69
N LYS A 204 72.73 24.06 45.06
CA LYS A 204 72.28 24.07 46.46
C LYS A 204 73.20 23.23 47.34
N ASP A 205 73.58 22.03 46.93
CA ASP A 205 74.49 21.16 47.68
C ASP A 205 75.86 21.80 47.90
N MET A 206 76.42 22.46 46.88
CA MET A 206 77.66 23.22 47.02
C MET A 206 77.49 24.39 48.00
N LEU A 207 76.39 25.14 47.91
CA LEU A 207 76.10 26.23 48.83
C LEU A 207 75.98 25.73 50.28
N HIS A 208 75.21 24.67 50.50
CA HIS A 208 75.09 24.03 51.82
C HIS A 208 76.44 23.55 52.35
N SER A 209 77.29 23.02 51.48
CA SER A 209 78.65 22.58 51.85
C SER A 209 79.55 23.75 52.24
N CYS A 210 79.45 24.89 51.54
CA CYS A 210 80.19 26.11 51.87
C CYS A 210 79.71 26.78 53.16
N MET A 211 78.40 26.76 53.44
CA MET A 211 77.84 27.36 54.66
C MET A 211 78.07 26.53 55.93
N ARG A 212 78.43 25.24 55.80
CA ARG A 212 78.74 24.35 56.94
C ARG A 212 80.21 24.35 57.35
N ARG A 213 81.09 24.99 56.59
CA ARG A 213 82.51 25.20 56.95
C ARG A 213 82.64 26.54 57.67
#